data_AF-A0A6C0CK77-F1
#
_entry.id   AF-A0A6C0CK77-F1
#
_cell.length_a   1.000
_cell.length_b   1.000
_cell.length_c   1.000
_cell.angle_alpha   90.00
_cell.angle_beta   90.00
_cell.angle_gamma   90.00
#
_symmetry.space_group_name_H-M   'P 1'
#
loop_
_entity.id
_entity.type
_entity.pdbx_description
1 polymer ?
#
loop_
_entity_poly.entity_id
_entity_poly.type
_entity_poly.pdbx_seq_one_letter_code
_entity_poly.pdbx_strand_id
1 'polypeptide(L)'
;MSTFPQYNVNNEHQLIRRQNTYVLDRQLVTIHSEDRDISQWPHSNYFEITLPQTLTNIQSMRLVEIELPGNQYVFSNNQQNTKLQFYIIPNVSTNTIEYLALEAQSTIPYEINIQEGYFTPSEMATEIQNLMNQAVTDFLVNEAGIAGTSYDRFTVFFDSVGQKIYFGNTFDNFQFKFNEQISYTIPCSAIINDNQPTEVFNNYANWGLPAFLGFNKEVYNATDISSNYSFEYASYDWLVPDTSILPPNETPHAYYLSAPMTICMFGDSAIYMEIDKYNNIDELQPYPMATTNTYGNDYNGKVKSAFAKIPITATPTAQIFDTRNGFLQNVAQYHPPIQNLRKIKFKFRYHDGRLVDFRDCNFNFTIAFNQLKDEIARDYIIRVPAEYNL
;
A
#
# COMPACT_ATOMS: atom_id res chain seq x y z
N MET A 1 9.31 -14.23 -47.25
CA MET A 1 9.36 -15.65 -47.63
C MET A 1 8.41 -15.84 -48.81
N SER A 2 8.78 -16.61 -49.83
CA SER A 2 8.03 -16.72 -51.09
C SER A 2 6.62 -17.26 -50.88
N THR A 3 5.63 -16.61 -51.49
CA THR A 3 4.19 -16.90 -51.43
C THR A 3 3.75 -18.06 -52.35
N PHE A 4 4.69 -18.82 -52.91
CA PHE A 4 4.40 -19.93 -53.82
C PHE A 4 4.96 -21.24 -53.28
N PRO A 5 4.21 -22.36 -53.37
CA PRO A 5 4.72 -23.66 -52.98
C PRO A 5 5.92 -24.04 -53.87
N GLN A 6 7.06 -24.34 -53.27
CA GLN A 6 8.17 -24.99 -53.98
C GLN A 6 7.81 -26.46 -54.19
N TYR A 7 7.38 -26.80 -55.39
CA TYR A 7 7.11 -28.17 -55.79
C TYR A 7 8.42 -28.88 -56.17
N ASN A 8 8.72 -30.01 -55.52
CA ASN A 8 9.80 -30.90 -55.94
C ASN A 8 9.27 -31.82 -57.05
N VAL A 9 9.61 -31.51 -58.30
CA VAL A 9 9.13 -32.21 -59.50
C VAL A 9 9.72 -33.62 -59.70
N ASN A 10 10.63 -34.07 -58.83
CA ASN A 10 11.31 -35.37 -58.94
C ASN A 10 10.75 -36.45 -57.99
N ASN A 11 9.60 -36.23 -57.34
CA ASN A 11 9.00 -37.20 -56.43
C ASN A 11 7.52 -37.41 -56.75
N GLU A 12 7.13 -38.63 -57.15
CA GLU A 12 5.75 -38.99 -57.50
C GLU A 12 4.79 -38.95 -56.29
N HIS A 13 5.35 -38.95 -55.07
CA HIS A 13 4.62 -38.71 -53.84
C HIS A 13 5.13 -37.44 -53.15
N GLN A 14 4.68 -36.28 -53.65
CA GLN A 14 4.92 -35.01 -52.96
C GLN A 14 4.20 -35.03 -51.60
N LEU A 15 4.98 -34.99 -50.52
CA LEU A 15 4.45 -34.70 -49.19
C LEU A 15 3.86 -33.29 -49.20
N ILE A 16 2.54 -33.18 -49.24
CA ILE A 16 1.85 -31.91 -49.01
C ILE A 16 2.26 -31.47 -47.60
N ARG A 17 3.06 -30.40 -47.50
CA ARG A 17 3.28 -29.77 -46.20
C ARG A 17 1.92 -29.32 -45.71
N ARG A 18 1.44 -29.87 -44.59
CA ARG A 18 0.31 -29.28 -43.87
C ARG A 18 0.72 -27.87 -43.49
N GLN A 19 0.26 -26.87 -44.23
CA GLN A 19 0.18 -25.52 -43.71
C GLN A 19 -0.99 -25.56 -42.72
N ASN A 20 -0.68 -25.76 -41.44
CA ASN A 20 -1.69 -25.59 -40.40
C ASN A 20 -1.96 -24.07 -40.30
N THR A 21 -3.01 -23.62 -40.98
CA THR A 21 -3.57 -22.28 -40.80
C THR A 21 -4.49 -22.31 -39.59
N TYR A 22 -4.33 -21.32 -38.71
CA TYR A 22 -5.14 -21.18 -37.51
C TYR A 22 -5.86 -19.84 -37.54
N VAL A 23 -7.13 -19.84 -37.16
CA VAL A 23 -7.87 -18.63 -36.80
C VAL A 23 -7.76 -18.42 -35.29
N LEU A 24 -7.49 -17.18 -34.89
CA LEU A 24 -7.47 -16.80 -33.49
C LEU A 24 -8.90 -16.50 -33.04
N ASP A 25 -9.45 -17.35 -32.18
CA ASP A 25 -10.75 -17.12 -31.56
C ASP A 25 -10.58 -16.49 -30.18
N ARG A 26 -11.27 -15.39 -29.93
CA ARG A 26 -11.17 -14.65 -28.67
C ARG A 26 -12.38 -14.96 -27.80
N GLN A 27 -12.15 -15.72 -26.74
CA GLN A 27 -13.13 -15.97 -25.68
C GLN A 27 -12.91 -14.98 -24.53
N LEU A 28 -13.97 -14.27 -24.13
CA LEU A 28 -13.98 -13.44 -22.92
C LEU A 28 -14.63 -14.23 -21.78
N VAL A 29 -14.04 -14.12 -20.58
CA VAL A 29 -14.63 -14.63 -19.34
C VAL A 29 -14.57 -13.51 -18.32
N THR A 30 -15.73 -13.10 -17.86
CA THR A 30 -15.89 -12.15 -16.74
C THR A 30 -16.01 -12.96 -15.46
N ILE A 31 -15.31 -12.51 -14.42
CA ILE A 31 -15.26 -13.12 -13.11
C ILE A 31 -15.63 -12.05 -12.09
N HIS A 32 -16.64 -12.34 -11.28
CA HIS A 32 -16.98 -11.58 -10.10
C HIS A 32 -16.38 -12.28 -8.87
N SER A 33 -15.94 -11.51 -7.88
CA SER A 33 -15.40 -12.06 -6.65
C SER A 33 -16.40 -12.97 -5.92
N GLU A 34 -17.70 -12.75 -6.15
CA GLU A 34 -18.84 -13.52 -5.65
C GLU A 34 -18.97 -14.91 -6.28
N ASP A 35 -18.32 -15.15 -7.43
CA ASP A 35 -18.35 -16.45 -8.10
C ASP A 35 -17.52 -17.52 -7.37
N ARG A 36 -16.74 -17.12 -6.35
CA ARG A 36 -15.91 -18.03 -5.55
C ARG A 36 -16.76 -18.89 -4.61
N ASP A 37 -16.39 -20.15 -4.46
CA ASP A 37 -16.93 -20.98 -3.38
C ASP A 37 -16.33 -20.52 -2.04
N ILE A 38 -17.07 -19.71 -1.28
CA ILE A 38 -16.65 -19.18 0.02
C ILE A 38 -16.33 -20.29 1.04
N SER A 39 -16.92 -21.48 0.90
CA SER A 39 -16.64 -22.60 1.80
C SER A 39 -15.21 -23.12 1.63
N GLN A 40 -14.68 -23.03 0.41
CA GLN A 40 -13.32 -23.43 0.09
C GLN A 40 -12.34 -22.23 0.07
N TRP A 41 -12.82 -21.06 -0.35
CA TRP A 41 -12.03 -19.85 -0.61
C TRP A 41 -12.69 -18.65 0.08
N PRO A 42 -12.54 -18.51 1.42
CA PRO A 42 -13.22 -17.47 2.18
C PRO A 42 -12.80 -16.05 1.76
N HIS A 43 -11.53 -15.86 1.40
CA HIS A 43 -10.95 -14.56 1.06
C HIS A 43 -10.98 -14.29 -0.44
N SER A 44 -11.38 -13.06 -0.82
CA SER A 44 -11.46 -12.61 -2.21
C SER A 44 -10.10 -12.29 -2.85
N ASN A 45 -9.03 -12.26 -2.06
CA ASN A 45 -7.66 -12.02 -2.55
C ASN A 45 -6.94 -13.27 -3.07
N TYR A 46 -7.50 -14.46 -2.82
CA TYR A 46 -6.91 -15.72 -3.26
C TYR A 46 -8.00 -16.79 -3.41
N PHE A 47 -8.34 -17.14 -4.65
CA PHE A 47 -9.43 -18.07 -4.94
C PHE A 47 -9.27 -18.81 -6.28
N GLU A 48 -9.95 -19.94 -6.43
CA GLU A 48 -10.05 -20.71 -7.67
C GLU A 48 -11.47 -20.66 -8.25
N ILE A 49 -11.56 -20.48 -9.57
CA ILE A 49 -12.82 -20.53 -10.33
C ILE A 49 -12.77 -21.70 -11.31
N THR A 50 -13.91 -22.39 -11.46
CA THR A 50 -14.13 -23.36 -12.53
C THR A 50 -14.82 -22.66 -13.71
N LEU A 51 -14.16 -22.66 -14.87
CA LEU A 51 -14.69 -22.04 -16.08
C LEU A 51 -15.97 -22.74 -16.57
N PRO A 52 -16.89 -22.02 -17.24
CA PRO A 52 -18.12 -22.60 -17.80
C PRO A 52 -17.86 -23.75 -18.79
N GLN A 53 -16.76 -23.66 -19.55
CA GLN A 53 -16.30 -24.68 -20.47
C GLN A 53 -14.78 -24.88 -20.36
N THR A 54 -14.30 -26.03 -20.81
CA THR A 54 -12.85 -26.27 -20.94
C THR A 54 -12.35 -25.51 -22.16
N LEU A 55 -11.49 -24.53 -21.95
CA LEU A 55 -10.82 -23.80 -23.02
C LEU A 55 -9.63 -24.61 -23.51
N THR A 56 -9.38 -24.60 -24.82
CA THR A 56 -8.33 -25.41 -25.45
C THR A 56 -7.45 -24.57 -26.37
N ASN A 57 -6.22 -25.01 -26.59
CA ASN A 57 -5.23 -24.39 -27.47
C ASN A 57 -5.05 -22.87 -27.23
N ILE A 58 -4.97 -22.45 -25.97
CA ILE A 58 -4.83 -21.03 -25.62
C ILE A 58 -3.41 -20.57 -25.94
N GLN A 59 -3.26 -19.66 -26.90
CA GLN A 59 -1.99 -19.08 -27.30
C GLN A 59 -1.62 -17.85 -26.48
N SER A 60 -2.61 -17.08 -26.04
CA SER A 60 -2.36 -15.93 -25.16
C SER A 60 -3.52 -15.61 -24.23
N MET A 61 -3.19 -14.96 -23.12
CA MET A 61 -4.13 -14.42 -22.15
C MET A 61 -3.82 -12.95 -21.84
N ARG A 62 -4.85 -12.16 -21.56
CA ARG A 62 -4.73 -10.75 -21.15
C ARG A 62 -5.87 -10.36 -20.21
N LEU A 63 -5.58 -9.49 -19.25
CA LEU A 63 -6.59 -8.78 -18.47
C LEU A 63 -7.16 -7.65 -19.34
N VAL A 64 -8.46 -7.70 -19.63
CA VAL A 64 -9.12 -6.75 -20.53
C VAL A 64 -9.58 -5.51 -19.78
N GLU A 65 -10.15 -5.74 -18.60
CA GLU A 65 -10.69 -4.74 -17.71
C GLU A 65 -10.72 -5.30 -16.28
N ILE A 66 -10.72 -4.39 -15.32
CA ILE A 66 -10.89 -4.70 -13.91
C ILE A 66 -11.51 -3.52 -13.19
N GLU A 67 -12.38 -3.83 -12.23
CA GLU A 67 -12.99 -2.87 -11.33
C GLU A 67 -12.71 -3.34 -9.90
N LEU A 68 -11.96 -2.54 -9.12
CA LEU A 68 -11.60 -2.82 -7.73
C LEU A 68 -12.17 -1.73 -6.80
N PRO A 69 -12.48 -2.05 -5.53
CA PRO A 69 -12.77 -1.02 -4.54
C PRO A 69 -11.48 -0.22 -4.24
N GLY A 70 -11.59 1.09 -4.18
CA GLY A 70 -10.58 1.97 -3.58
C GLY A 70 -10.86 2.05 -2.09
N ASN A 71 -10.48 1.04 -1.32
CA ASN A 71 -10.70 0.97 0.14
C ASN A 71 -9.45 0.48 0.90
N GLN A 72 -8.28 0.62 0.28
CA GLN A 72 -7.01 0.15 0.82
C GLN A 72 -6.62 0.99 2.04
N TYR A 73 -6.28 0.29 3.12
CA TYR A 73 -5.74 0.96 4.31
C TYR A 73 -4.26 1.21 4.11
N VAL A 74 -3.85 2.46 4.33
CA VAL A 74 -2.43 2.84 4.37
C VAL A 74 -1.85 2.48 5.73
N PHE A 75 -2.63 2.68 6.79
CA PHE A 75 -2.23 2.41 8.17
C PHE A 75 -2.97 1.21 8.73
N SER A 76 -2.24 0.21 9.20
CA SER A 76 -2.80 -0.93 9.94
C SER A 76 -1.77 -1.56 10.87
N ASN A 77 -2.23 -2.20 11.95
CA ASN A 77 -1.37 -2.91 12.88
C ASN A 77 -0.57 -4.00 12.14
N ASN A 78 -1.19 -4.65 11.15
CA ASN A 78 -0.54 -5.66 10.28
C ASN A 78 0.63 -5.10 9.47
N GLN A 79 0.62 -3.79 9.19
CA GLN A 79 1.70 -3.07 8.51
C GLN A 79 2.72 -2.49 9.50
N GLN A 80 2.51 -2.66 10.81
CA GLN A 80 3.38 -2.15 11.87
C GLN A 80 3.64 -0.63 11.75
N ASN A 81 2.62 0.12 11.33
CA ASN A 81 2.73 1.55 11.04
C ASN A 81 1.65 2.41 11.72
N THR A 82 1.09 1.98 12.86
CA THR A 82 0.05 2.72 13.60
C THR A 82 0.53 3.33 14.91
N LYS A 83 1.75 3.03 15.37
CA LYS A 83 2.29 3.52 16.63
C LYS A 83 3.33 4.62 16.46
N LEU A 84 3.34 5.55 17.40
CA LEU A 84 4.38 6.56 17.56
C LEU A 84 4.71 6.71 19.05
N GLN A 85 6.00 6.89 19.36
CA GLN A 85 6.47 7.10 20.72
C GLN A 85 7.13 8.48 20.85
N PHE A 86 6.96 9.11 22.01
CA PHE A 86 7.53 10.40 22.32
C PHE A 86 7.87 10.54 23.81
N TYR A 87 8.79 11.45 24.12
CA TYR A 87 9.21 11.75 25.48
C TYR A 87 8.87 13.20 25.80
N ILE A 88 8.43 13.45 27.03
CA ILE A 88 8.28 14.81 27.57
C ILE A 88 9.51 15.12 28.43
N ILE A 89 10.05 16.31 28.22
CA ILE A 89 11.08 16.93 29.05
C ILE A 89 10.41 18.15 29.67
N PRO A 90 9.83 18.02 30.87
CA PRO A 90 8.95 19.04 31.41
C PRO A 90 9.73 20.28 31.83
N ASN A 91 9.11 21.45 31.66
CA ASN A 91 9.66 22.69 32.20
C ASN A 91 9.11 22.96 33.59
N VAL A 92 9.90 23.63 34.43
CA VAL A 92 9.46 24.03 35.76
C VAL A 92 8.22 24.91 35.63
N SER A 93 7.12 24.50 36.27
CA SER A 93 5.84 25.20 36.23
C SER A 93 5.33 25.56 37.62
N THR A 94 4.38 26.49 37.70
CA THR A 94 3.66 26.78 38.95
C THR A 94 2.74 25.63 39.37
N ASN A 95 2.40 24.71 38.45
CA ASN A 95 1.70 23.47 38.76
C ASN A 95 2.71 22.39 39.20
N THR A 96 3.25 22.54 40.41
CA THR A 96 4.33 21.69 40.92
C THR A 96 3.98 20.20 40.97
N ILE A 97 2.71 19.85 41.22
CA ILE A 97 2.29 18.43 41.30
C ILE A 97 2.41 17.76 39.93
N GLU A 98 1.94 18.43 38.88
CA GLU A 98 2.03 17.93 37.51
C GLU A 98 3.48 17.89 37.02
N TYR A 99 4.25 18.96 37.26
CA TYR A 99 5.67 19.03 36.90
C TYR A 99 6.46 17.84 37.50
N LEU A 100 6.30 17.56 38.79
CA LEU A 100 7.01 16.46 39.45
C LEU A 100 6.61 15.09 38.90
N ALA A 101 5.34 14.92 38.51
CA ALA A 101 4.87 13.68 37.90
C ALA A 101 5.45 13.47 36.49
N LEU A 102 5.46 14.52 35.66
CA LEU A 102 6.08 14.48 34.33
C LEU A 102 7.59 14.25 34.43
N GLU A 103 8.26 14.88 35.40
CA GLU A 103 9.72 14.75 35.58
C GLU A 103 10.11 13.31 35.95
N ALA A 104 9.30 12.65 36.79
CA ALA A 104 9.48 11.24 37.13
C ALA A 104 9.32 10.29 35.92
N GLN A 105 8.58 10.71 34.88
CA GLN A 105 8.30 9.94 33.66
C GLN A 105 9.20 10.33 32.47
N SER A 106 10.08 11.33 32.62
CA SER A 106 10.90 11.92 31.53
C SER A 106 11.76 10.91 30.74
N THR A 107 12.02 9.73 31.30
CA THR A 107 12.84 8.68 30.67
C THR A 107 12.03 7.53 30.05
N ILE A 108 10.71 7.53 30.21
CA ILE A 108 9.80 6.49 29.72
C ILE A 108 8.97 7.09 28.57
N PRO A 109 8.89 6.42 27.41
CA PRO A 109 8.12 6.97 26.29
C PRO A 109 6.62 6.87 26.56
N TYR A 110 5.90 7.91 26.17
CA TYR A 110 4.48 7.83 25.88
C TYR A 110 4.29 7.16 24.52
N GLU A 111 3.35 6.24 24.41
CA GLU A 111 3.01 5.56 23.16
C GLU A 111 1.59 5.95 22.74
N ILE A 112 1.42 6.37 21.49
CA ILE A 112 0.12 6.57 20.85
C ILE A 112 -0.10 5.52 19.77
N ASN A 113 -1.36 5.19 19.55
CA ASN A 113 -1.79 4.27 18.49
C ASN A 113 -2.92 4.91 17.69
N ILE A 114 -2.66 5.27 16.43
CA ILE A 114 -3.67 5.84 15.55
C ILE A 114 -4.68 4.79 15.11
N GLN A 115 -5.89 5.23 14.73
CA GLN A 115 -6.86 4.36 14.08
C GLN A 115 -6.30 3.74 12.79
N GLU A 116 -6.61 2.47 12.52
CA GLU A 116 -6.32 1.86 11.22
C GLU A 116 -7.20 2.46 10.11
N GLY A 117 -6.60 2.77 8.97
CA GLY A 117 -7.35 3.34 7.84
C GLY A 117 -6.52 4.18 6.90
N TYR A 118 -7.15 5.25 6.46
CA TYR A 118 -6.58 6.29 5.62
C TYR A 118 -6.90 7.64 6.25
N PHE A 119 -5.93 8.55 6.18
CA PHE A 119 -6.07 9.91 6.66
C PHE A 119 -5.65 10.87 5.56
N THR A 120 -6.37 11.97 5.42
CA THR A 120 -5.75 13.17 4.85
C THR A 120 -4.64 13.67 5.80
N PRO A 121 -3.64 14.40 5.30
CA PRO A 121 -2.58 14.95 6.15
C PRO A 121 -3.07 15.78 7.34
N SER A 122 -4.15 16.54 7.18
CA SER A 122 -4.75 17.34 8.25
C SER A 122 -5.49 16.49 9.29
N GLU A 123 -6.18 15.43 8.87
CA GLU A 123 -6.80 14.46 9.79
C GLU A 123 -5.73 13.72 10.59
N MET A 124 -4.62 13.31 9.95
CA MET A 124 -3.48 12.68 10.62
C MET A 124 -2.89 13.59 11.70
N ALA A 125 -2.69 14.88 11.40
CA ALA A 125 -2.20 15.85 12.38
C ALA A 125 -3.15 15.96 13.58
N THR A 126 -4.45 16.05 13.33
CA THR A 126 -5.48 16.15 14.37
C THR A 126 -5.55 14.89 15.25
N GLU A 127 -5.52 13.71 14.63
CA GLU A 127 -5.50 12.41 15.31
C GLU A 127 -4.29 12.30 16.26
N ILE A 128 -3.09 12.58 15.74
CA ILE A 128 -1.86 12.53 16.53
C ILE A 128 -1.90 13.54 17.67
N GLN A 129 -2.35 14.79 17.42
CA GLN A 129 -2.46 15.81 18.46
C GLN A 129 -3.34 15.34 19.62
N ASN A 130 -4.53 14.82 19.31
CA ASN A 130 -5.50 14.37 20.30
C ASN A 130 -4.93 13.19 21.10
N LEU A 131 -4.31 12.22 20.41
CA LEU A 131 -3.72 11.05 21.06
C LEU A 131 -2.52 11.41 21.93
N MET A 132 -1.66 12.35 21.52
CA MET A 132 -0.52 12.78 22.35
C MET A 132 -1.02 13.45 23.63
N ASN A 133 -1.97 14.37 23.53
CA ASN A 133 -2.59 15.02 24.68
C ASN A 133 -3.31 14.02 25.60
N GLN A 134 -4.04 13.07 25.00
CA GLN A 134 -4.73 12.02 25.74
C GLN A 134 -3.75 11.09 26.46
N ALA A 135 -2.66 10.63 25.81
CA ALA A 135 -1.68 9.72 26.43
C ALA A 135 -1.04 10.33 27.69
N VAL A 136 -0.76 11.63 27.65
CA VAL A 136 -0.20 12.34 28.82
C VAL A 136 -1.26 12.55 29.89
N THR A 137 -2.49 12.90 29.49
CA THR A 137 -3.63 13.01 30.41
C THR A 137 -3.89 11.71 31.14
N ASP A 138 -3.92 10.59 30.41
CA ASP A 138 -4.17 9.26 30.97
C ASP A 138 -3.08 8.85 31.96
N PHE A 139 -1.80 9.14 31.66
CA PHE A 139 -0.71 8.96 32.62
C PHE A 139 -0.93 9.79 33.89
N LEU A 140 -1.20 11.10 33.74
CA LEU A 140 -1.36 12.00 34.88
C LEU A 140 -2.53 11.58 35.79
N VAL A 141 -3.64 11.13 35.21
CA VAL A 141 -4.85 10.73 35.94
C VAL A 141 -4.72 9.32 36.52
N ASN A 142 -4.34 8.34 35.70
CA ASN A 142 -4.44 6.92 36.05
C ASN A 142 -3.18 6.40 36.76
N GLU A 143 -2.00 6.92 36.42
CA GLU A 143 -0.72 6.44 36.95
C GLU A 143 -0.17 7.39 38.03
N ALA A 144 -0.17 8.71 37.77
CA ALA A 144 0.29 9.70 38.75
C ALA A 144 -0.79 10.10 39.78
N GLY A 145 -2.06 9.70 39.56
CA GLY A 145 -3.15 9.89 40.52
C GLY A 145 -3.66 11.33 40.66
N ILE A 146 -3.44 12.18 39.65
CA ILE A 146 -3.84 13.60 39.65
C ILE A 146 -5.25 13.71 39.07
N ALA A 147 -6.26 13.49 39.92
CA ALA A 147 -7.66 13.46 39.49
C ALA A 147 -8.13 14.80 38.88
N GLY A 148 -8.83 14.73 37.74
CA GLY A 148 -9.45 15.88 37.08
C GLY A 148 -8.49 16.80 36.31
N THR A 149 -7.23 16.39 36.14
CA THR A 149 -6.28 17.11 35.27
C THR A 149 -6.45 16.72 33.81
N SER A 150 -6.08 17.63 32.91
CA SER A 150 -6.02 17.39 31.46
C SER A 150 -4.75 18.02 30.91
N TYR A 151 -4.08 17.31 30.01
CA TYR A 151 -2.93 17.80 29.27
C TYR A 151 -3.37 18.14 27.85
N ASP A 152 -3.28 19.42 27.47
CA ASP A 152 -3.74 19.95 26.18
C ASP A 152 -2.69 20.82 25.49
N ARG A 153 -1.41 20.61 25.81
CA ARG A 153 -0.31 21.45 25.37
C ARG A 153 0.26 21.09 24.01
N PHE A 154 0.05 19.86 23.52
CA PHE A 154 0.47 19.51 22.17
C PHE A 154 -0.46 20.13 21.13
N THR A 155 0.15 20.71 20.10
CA THR A 155 -0.51 21.11 18.86
C THR A 155 0.24 20.51 17.67
N VAL A 156 -0.46 19.91 16.71
CA VAL A 156 0.15 19.30 15.53
C VAL A 156 -0.48 19.92 14.29
N PHE A 157 0.35 20.33 13.35
CA PHE A 157 -0.08 21.04 12.16
C PHE A 157 0.55 20.46 10.90
N PHE A 158 -0.25 20.35 9.85
CA PHE A 158 0.24 20.02 8.53
C PHE A 158 0.36 21.28 7.69
N ASP A 159 1.60 21.64 7.33
CA ASP A 159 1.88 22.70 6.38
C ASP A 159 1.61 22.20 4.96
N SER A 160 0.48 22.61 4.39
CA SER A 160 0.08 22.24 3.02
C SER A 160 0.98 22.81 1.92
N VAL A 161 1.73 23.89 2.20
CA VAL A 161 2.65 24.53 1.24
C VAL A 161 3.98 23.79 1.23
N GLY A 162 4.58 23.61 2.41
CA GLY A 162 5.82 22.85 2.60
C GLY A 162 5.64 21.33 2.54
N GLN A 163 4.39 20.84 2.60
CA GLN A 163 4.01 19.42 2.68
C GLN A 163 4.65 18.68 3.85
N LYS A 164 4.84 19.37 4.98
CA LYS A 164 5.51 18.87 6.18
C LYS A 164 4.58 18.88 7.37
N ILE A 165 4.78 17.93 8.27
CA ILE A 165 4.11 17.92 9.57
C ILE A 165 4.99 18.62 10.62
N TYR A 166 4.33 19.41 11.47
CA TYR A 166 4.91 20.17 12.56
C TYR A 166 4.26 19.72 13.87
N PHE A 167 5.09 19.45 14.86
CA PHE A 167 4.69 19.15 16.23
C PHE A 167 5.07 20.36 17.08
N GLY A 168 4.16 20.79 17.93
CA GLY A 168 4.34 21.91 18.84
C GLY A 168 3.88 21.52 20.23
N ASN A 169 4.50 22.11 21.24
CA ASN A 169 4.05 22.04 22.62
C ASN A 169 4.12 23.44 23.21
N THR A 170 3.03 23.91 23.82
CA THR A 170 2.91 25.29 24.30
C THR A 170 3.74 25.59 25.56
N PHE A 171 4.33 24.58 26.21
CA PHE A 171 5.09 24.77 27.45
C PHE A 171 6.24 23.78 27.65
N ASP A 172 5.98 22.47 27.54
CA ASP A 172 6.99 21.44 27.83
C ASP A 172 7.84 21.12 26.61
N ASN A 173 9.12 20.82 26.83
CA ASN A 173 9.97 20.30 25.76
C ASN A 173 9.63 18.82 25.50
N PHE A 174 9.99 18.33 24.32
CA PHE A 174 9.74 16.96 23.92
C PHE A 174 10.79 16.44 22.94
N GLN A 175 10.89 15.12 22.84
CA GLN A 175 11.85 14.43 21.99
C GLN A 175 11.20 13.21 21.32
N PHE A 176 11.61 12.95 20.09
CA PHE A 176 11.33 11.70 19.39
C PHE A 176 12.61 10.87 19.24
N LYS A 177 12.55 9.58 19.58
CA LYS A 177 13.67 8.64 19.42
C LYS A 177 13.31 7.58 18.38
N PHE A 178 13.23 7.98 17.13
CA PHE A 178 12.79 7.12 16.03
C PHE A 178 13.82 6.09 15.58
N ASN A 179 15.01 6.11 16.17
CA ASN A 179 15.99 5.03 16.09
C ASN A 179 15.66 3.84 17.02
N GLU A 180 14.67 3.97 17.91
CA GLU A 180 14.20 2.89 18.79
C GLU A 180 13.02 2.15 18.14
N GLN A 181 13.06 0.82 18.18
CA GLN A 181 12.05 -0.02 17.57
C GLN A 181 10.82 -0.16 18.47
N ILE A 182 9.65 0.12 17.90
CA ILE A 182 8.35 -0.11 18.56
C ILE A 182 7.89 -1.54 18.28
N SER A 183 7.47 -2.25 19.34
CA SER A 183 6.96 -3.61 19.22
C SER A 183 5.48 -3.64 18.81
N TYR A 184 5.15 -4.56 17.91
CA TYR A 184 3.78 -4.83 17.46
C TYR A 184 3.38 -6.26 17.78
N THR A 185 2.14 -6.45 18.22
CA THR A 185 1.54 -7.77 18.35
C THR A 185 0.64 -8.00 17.15
N ILE A 186 1.06 -8.87 16.23
CA ILE A 186 0.31 -9.20 15.02
C ILE A 186 -0.49 -10.48 15.27
N PRO A 187 -1.82 -10.47 15.12
CA PRO A 187 -2.63 -11.68 15.23
C PRO A 187 -2.19 -12.72 14.18
N CYS A 188 -2.12 -14.00 14.54
CA CYS A 188 -1.77 -15.05 13.57
C CYS A 188 -2.73 -15.11 12.37
N SER A 189 -4.00 -14.71 12.56
CA SER A 189 -5.01 -14.62 11.50
C SER A 189 -4.78 -13.48 10.50
N ALA A 190 -3.98 -12.47 10.87
CA ALA A 190 -3.61 -11.37 9.99
C ALA A 190 -2.44 -11.72 9.05
N ILE A 191 -1.69 -12.78 9.38
CA ILE A 191 -0.62 -13.32 8.55
C ILE A 191 -1.26 -14.21 7.50
N ILE A 192 -1.76 -13.59 6.43
CA ILE A 192 -2.38 -14.31 5.31
C ILE A 192 -1.28 -14.86 4.38
N ASN A 193 -0.30 -15.62 4.92
CA ASN A 193 0.81 -16.39 4.29
C ASN A 193 2.23 -15.95 4.72
N ASP A 194 3.22 -16.81 4.44
CA ASP A 194 4.67 -16.71 4.72
C ASP A 194 5.40 -15.44 4.20
N ASN A 195 4.68 -14.47 3.63
CA ASN A 195 5.24 -13.30 2.94
C ASN A 195 4.94 -11.96 3.63
N GLN A 196 4.29 -11.94 4.80
CA GLN A 196 4.26 -10.71 5.60
C GLN A 196 5.64 -10.51 6.24
N PRO A 197 6.28 -9.33 6.09
CA PRO A 197 7.54 -9.07 6.76
C PRO A 197 7.33 -9.24 8.26
N THR A 198 8.06 -10.17 8.88
CA THR A 198 8.04 -10.37 10.33
C THR A 198 8.37 -9.07 11.08
N GLU A 199 9.15 -8.20 10.43
CA GLU A 199 9.64 -6.95 10.97
C GLU A 199 9.85 -5.92 9.85
N VAL A 200 9.07 -4.83 9.87
CA VAL A 200 9.22 -3.73 8.89
C VAL A 200 10.24 -2.69 9.34
N PHE A 201 10.58 -2.67 10.63
CA PHE A 201 11.49 -1.67 11.21
C PHE A 201 12.85 -1.66 10.53
N ASN A 202 13.32 -2.77 9.96
CA ASN A 202 14.61 -2.83 9.28
C ASN A 202 14.59 -2.29 7.83
N ASN A 203 13.42 -2.04 7.25
CA ASN A 203 13.33 -1.47 5.90
C ASN A 203 13.90 -0.04 5.87
N TYR A 204 14.52 0.38 4.76
CA TYR A 204 14.98 1.77 4.62
C TYR A 204 13.83 2.76 4.38
N ALA A 205 12.66 2.28 3.96
CA ALA A 205 11.44 3.06 3.73
C ALA A 205 10.23 2.30 4.27
N ASN A 206 9.14 3.03 4.56
CA ASN A 206 7.88 2.46 5.10
C ASN A 206 8.09 1.59 6.35
N TRP A 207 9.04 1.97 7.21
CA TRP A 207 9.47 1.18 8.37
C TRP A 207 8.65 1.40 9.64
N GLY A 208 7.57 2.19 9.54
CA GLY A 208 6.65 2.53 10.64
C GLY A 208 5.99 3.88 10.40
N LEU A 209 5.10 4.30 11.31
CA LEU A 209 4.38 5.58 11.21
C LEU A 209 5.31 6.78 10.97
N PRO A 210 6.46 6.94 11.68
CA PRO A 210 7.30 8.12 11.48
C PRO A 210 7.88 8.23 10.06
N ALA A 211 8.09 7.10 9.36
CA ALA A 211 8.53 7.11 7.96
C ALA A 211 7.50 7.81 7.05
N PHE A 212 6.21 7.51 7.25
CA PHE A 212 5.11 8.15 6.51
C PHE A 212 4.97 9.64 6.87
N LEU A 213 5.34 10.02 8.09
CA LEU A 213 5.35 11.39 8.58
C LEU A 213 6.57 12.21 8.11
N GLY A 214 7.51 11.61 7.39
CA GLY A 214 8.67 12.30 6.82
C GLY A 214 9.91 12.29 7.71
N PHE A 215 10.03 11.35 8.65
CA PHE A 215 11.20 11.18 9.52
C PHE A 215 12.13 10.02 9.10
N ASN A 216 13.41 10.14 9.44
CA ASN A 216 14.37 9.05 9.40
C ASN A 216 14.48 8.37 10.78
N LYS A 217 15.24 7.26 10.85
CA LYS A 217 15.51 6.55 12.11
C LYS A 217 16.60 7.26 12.91
N GLU A 218 16.25 8.39 13.49
CA GLU A 218 17.16 9.27 14.23
C GLU A 218 16.48 9.79 15.51
N VAL A 219 17.27 10.48 16.35
CA VAL A 219 16.74 11.21 17.50
C VAL A 219 16.47 12.66 17.08
N TYR A 220 15.26 13.15 17.33
CA TYR A 220 14.83 14.50 17.03
C TYR A 220 14.49 15.25 18.31
N ASN A 221 15.15 16.38 18.54
CA ASN A 221 14.90 17.29 19.65
C ASN A 221 14.07 18.48 19.18
N ALA A 222 13.10 18.91 19.99
CA ALA A 222 12.35 20.12 19.67
C ALA A 222 13.22 21.37 19.82
N THR A 223 12.86 22.40 19.05
CA THR A 223 13.48 23.72 19.05
C THR A 223 12.67 24.63 19.96
N ASP A 224 13.37 25.32 20.87
CA ASP A 224 12.80 26.33 21.76
C ASP A 224 12.44 27.61 20.98
N ILE A 225 11.26 28.17 21.27
CA ILE A 225 10.86 29.50 20.84
C ILE A 225 10.29 30.29 22.02
N SER A 226 10.59 31.59 22.06
CA SER A 226 10.06 32.51 23.08
C SER A 226 8.93 33.43 22.58
N SER A 227 8.66 33.41 21.28
CA SER A 227 7.59 34.18 20.63
C SER A 227 6.61 33.25 19.94
N ASN A 228 5.44 33.80 19.60
CA ASN A 228 4.44 33.09 18.80
C ASN A 228 5.05 32.60 17.48
N TYR A 229 4.64 31.41 17.05
CA TYR A 229 4.95 30.87 15.73
C TYR A 229 3.72 30.97 14.83
N SER A 230 3.82 31.75 13.77
CA SER A 230 2.84 31.78 12.68
C SER A 230 3.48 31.37 11.36
N PHE A 231 2.67 30.73 10.52
CA PHE A 231 3.01 30.54 9.12
C PHE A 231 2.62 31.81 8.36
N GLU A 232 3.49 32.32 7.49
CA GLU A 232 3.24 33.58 6.74
C GLU A 232 1.96 33.56 5.89
N TYR A 233 1.51 32.37 5.48
CA TYR A 233 0.26 32.20 4.73
C TYR A 233 -0.98 32.01 5.63
N ALA A 234 -0.79 31.89 6.95
CA ALA A 234 -1.86 31.69 7.91
C ALA A 234 -2.28 33.01 8.57
N SER A 235 -3.56 33.11 8.94
CA SER A 235 -4.12 34.30 9.59
C SER A 235 -4.15 34.21 11.12
N TYR A 236 -3.44 33.24 11.70
CA TYR A 236 -3.41 32.99 13.14
C TYR A 236 -2.04 32.44 13.55
N ASP A 237 -1.69 32.65 14.83
CA ASP A 237 -0.52 32.04 15.44
C ASP A 237 -0.83 30.57 15.77
N TRP A 238 -0.05 29.66 15.20
CA TRP A 238 -0.24 28.22 15.39
C TRP A 238 0.24 27.77 16.77
N LEU A 239 1.42 28.22 17.19
CA LEU A 239 2.01 27.86 18.47
C LEU A 239 2.26 29.12 19.31
N VAL A 240 1.63 29.19 20.49
CA VAL A 240 1.70 30.32 21.41
C VAL A 240 2.20 29.81 22.77
N PRO A 241 3.30 30.35 23.31
CA PRO A 241 3.78 30.02 24.65
C PRO A 241 2.72 30.22 25.73
N ASP A 242 2.48 29.19 26.55
CA ASP A 242 1.55 29.28 27.68
C ASP A 242 2.21 29.99 28.86
N THR A 243 1.77 31.21 29.13
CA THR A 243 2.27 32.01 30.26
C THR A 243 1.49 31.80 31.56
N SER A 244 0.40 31.03 31.54
CA SER A 244 -0.50 30.90 32.70
C SER A 244 0.10 30.09 33.86
N ILE A 245 1.01 29.18 33.55
CA ILE A 245 1.71 28.28 34.49
C ILE A 245 3.21 28.60 34.62
N LEU A 246 3.64 29.73 34.08
CA LEU A 246 5.04 30.15 34.04
C LEU A 246 5.50 30.65 35.43
N PRO A 247 6.60 30.13 36.00
CA PRO A 247 7.14 30.65 37.26
C PRO A 247 7.56 32.13 37.17
N PRO A 248 7.63 32.86 38.30
CA PRO A 248 8.13 34.23 38.31
C PRO A 248 9.56 34.32 37.79
N ASN A 249 9.82 35.29 36.90
CA ASN A 249 11.12 35.57 36.26
C ASN A 249 11.57 34.57 35.18
N GLU A 250 10.74 33.60 34.81
CA GLU A 250 10.99 32.78 33.62
C GLU A 250 10.51 33.48 32.35
N THR A 251 11.20 33.24 31.23
CA THR A 251 10.78 33.75 29.92
C THR A 251 9.72 32.83 29.32
N PRO A 252 8.68 33.38 28.64
CA PRO A 252 7.75 32.56 27.86
C PRO A 252 8.51 31.66 26.90
N HIS A 253 8.11 30.39 26.84
CA HIS A 253 8.73 29.38 25.99
C HIS A 253 7.68 28.41 25.46
N ALA A 254 7.92 27.91 24.25
CA ALA A 254 7.23 26.81 23.62
C ALA A 254 8.24 26.01 22.80
N TYR A 255 7.88 24.80 22.39
CA TYR A 255 8.78 23.91 21.67
C TYR A 255 8.12 23.44 20.39
N TYR A 256 8.87 23.40 19.30
CA TYR A 256 8.37 22.85 18.05
C TYR A 256 9.38 21.98 17.33
N LEU A 257 8.87 21.09 16.47
CA LEU A 257 9.65 20.16 15.70
C LEU A 257 8.99 19.95 14.35
N SER A 258 9.72 20.24 13.27
CA SER A 258 9.24 19.99 11.90
C SER A 258 9.88 18.73 11.33
N ALA A 259 9.10 17.92 10.60
CA ALA A 259 9.65 16.78 9.87
C ALA A 259 10.74 17.22 8.86
N PRO A 260 11.85 16.45 8.73
CA PRO A 260 12.91 16.80 7.80
C PRO A 260 12.47 16.66 6.33
N MET A 261 11.59 15.70 6.03
CA MET A 261 11.07 15.42 4.69
C MET A 261 9.56 15.68 4.60
N THR A 262 9.05 15.70 3.37
CA THR A 262 7.61 15.81 3.13
C THR A 262 6.88 14.55 3.56
N ILE A 263 5.61 14.70 3.94
CA ILE A 263 4.74 13.57 4.26
C ILE A 263 4.54 12.68 3.02
N CYS A 264 4.47 11.37 3.21
CA CYS A 264 4.20 10.41 2.13
C CYS A 264 3.26 9.33 2.64
N MET A 265 1.94 9.55 2.54
CA MET A 265 0.89 8.66 3.07
C MET A 265 0.03 8.03 1.96
N PHE A 266 0.59 7.85 0.77
CA PHE A 266 -0.15 7.27 -0.36
C PHE A 266 -0.33 5.75 -0.26
N GLY A 267 0.48 5.08 0.57
CA GLY A 267 0.48 3.62 0.69
C GLY A 267 1.03 2.92 -0.54
N ASP A 268 0.51 1.73 -0.83
CA ASP A 268 0.89 0.93 -1.99
C ASP A 268 0.41 1.57 -3.30
N SER A 269 1.25 1.52 -4.34
CA SER A 269 0.96 2.16 -5.64
C SER A 269 0.33 1.23 -6.68
N ALA A 270 0.41 -0.09 -6.48
CA ALA A 270 -0.09 -1.07 -7.43
C ALA A 270 -0.46 -2.40 -6.78
N ILE A 271 -1.47 -3.04 -7.36
CA ILE A 271 -1.88 -4.40 -7.08
C ILE A 271 -1.34 -5.31 -8.19
N TYR A 272 -0.66 -6.37 -7.78
CA TYR A 272 -0.20 -7.43 -8.65
C TYR A 272 -1.20 -8.57 -8.61
N MET A 273 -1.76 -8.88 -9.78
CA MET A 273 -2.60 -10.05 -10.00
C MET A 273 -1.72 -11.19 -10.49
N GLU A 274 -1.72 -12.32 -9.79
CA GLU A 274 -1.12 -13.57 -10.23
C GLU A 274 -2.20 -14.51 -10.78
N ILE A 275 -1.83 -15.28 -11.79
CA ILE A 275 -2.58 -16.46 -12.21
C ILE A 275 -1.64 -17.67 -12.06
N ASP A 276 -2.05 -18.64 -11.26
CA ASP A 276 -1.23 -19.82 -10.97
C ASP A 276 -0.72 -20.47 -12.27
N LYS A 277 0.61 -20.65 -12.38
CA LYS A 277 1.36 -21.17 -13.54
C LYS A 277 1.41 -20.29 -14.79
N TYR A 278 0.72 -19.16 -14.83
CA TYR A 278 0.49 -18.39 -16.06
C TYR A 278 1.01 -16.95 -16.05
N ASN A 279 1.73 -16.56 -15.00
CA ASN A 279 2.42 -15.29 -14.86
C ASN A 279 3.47 -15.04 -15.97
N ASN A 280 3.72 -13.77 -16.29
CA ASN A 280 4.63 -13.31 -17.34
C ASN A 280 5.38 -12.00 -17.02
N ILE A 281 5.20 -11.42 -15.83
CA ILE A 281 5.89 -10.21 -15.37
C ILE A 281 6.98 -10.61 -14.39
N ASP A 282 8.21 -10.19 -14.64
CA ASP A 282 9.33 -10.30 -13.70
C ASP A 282 9.33 -9.11 -12.73
N GLU A 283 9.79 -9.32 -11.51
CA GLU A 283 9.72 -8.33 -10.43
C GLU A 283 11.01 -8.35 -9.61
N LEU A 284 11.49 -7.17 -9.20
CA LEU A 284 12.61 -7.05 -8.25
C LEU A 284 12.09 -7.11 -6.81
N GLN A 285 12.91 -7.60 -5.88
CA GLN A 285 12.56 -7.62 -4.46
C GLN A 285 12.64 -6.20 -3.87
N PRO A 286 11.66 -5.79 -3.04
CA PRO A 286 11.71 -4.48 -2.39
C PRO A 286 12.75 -4.42 -1.26
N TYR A 287 13.13 -3.19 -0.93
CA TYR A 287 14.01 -2.83 0.18
C TYR A 287 15.43 -3.44 0.20
N PRO A 288 16.15 -3.60 -0.93
CA PRO A 288 17.53 -4.12 -0.89
C PRO A 288 18.48 -3.11 -0.23
N MET A 289 19.36 -3.58 0.68
CA MET A 289 20.34 -2.78 1.42
C MET A 289 21.77 -3.35 1.38
N ALA A 290 21.95 -4.62 1.03
CA ALA A 290 23.22 -5.34 1.03
C ALA A 290 23.76 -5.63 -0.38
N THR A 291 23.47 -4.75 -1.35
CA THR A 291 23.69 -5.00 -2.79
C THR A 291 25.16 -5.10 -3.19
N THR A 292 26.09 -4.59 -2.38
CA THR A 292 27.54 -4.63 -2.63
C THR A 292 28.24 -5.75 -1.85
N ASN A 293 27.53 -6.50 -1.01
CA ASN A 293 28.14 -7.52 -0.17
C ASN A 293 28.50 -8.77 -1.00
N THR A 294 29.71 -9.30 -0.80
CA THR A 294 30.16 -10.55 -1.43
C THR A 294 29.37 -11.77 -0.94
N TYR A 295 28.90 -11.73 0.31
CA TYR A 295 28.06 -12.76 0.94
C TYR A 295 26.83 -12.10 1.56
N GLY A 296 25.66 -12.75 1.44
CA GLY A 296 24.40 -12.19 1.96
C GLY A 296 23.89 -10.98 1.18
N ASN A 297 24.15 -10.93 -0.13
CA ASN A 297 23.55 -9.94 -1.02
C ASN A 297 22.03 -10.17 -1.08
N ASP A 298 21.26 -9.12 -0.80
CA ASP A 298 19.80 -9.14 -0.76
C ASP A 298 19.15 -8.60 -2.05
N TYR A 299 19.97 -8.23 -3.04
CA TYR A 299 19.48 -7.82 -4.35
C TYR A 299 19.03 -9.04 -5.14
N ASN A 300 17.72 -9.20 -5.30
CA ASN A 300 17.15 -10.33 -6.01
C ASN A 300 15.90 -9.93 -6.81
N GLY A 301 15.41 -10.85 -7.66
CA GLY A 301 14.15 -10.72 -8.37
C GLY A 301 13.47 -12.07 -8.56
N LYS A 302 12.15 -12.02 -8.79
CA LYS A 302 11.30 -13.16 -9.06
C LYS A 302 10.88 -13.14 -10.52
N VAL A 303 11.26 -14.20 -11.24
CA VAL A 303 10.84 -14.43 -12.62
C VAL A 303 9.40 -14.91 -12.64
N LYS A 304 8.58 -14.41 -13.57
CA LYS A 304 7.14 -14.71 -13.69
C LYS A 304 6.42 -14.52 -12.34
N SER A 305 6.69 -13.40 -11.71
CA SER A 305 6.13 -13.02 -10.42
C SER A 305 4.64 -12.68 -10.48
N ALA A 306 4.17 -12.06 -11.57
CA ALA A 306 2.77 -11.65 -11.73
C ALA A 306 2.24 -11.82 -13.16
N PHE A 307 0.92 -11.78 -13.33
CA PHE A 307 0.23 -11.80 -14.62
C PHE A 307 -0.20 -10.39 -15.06
N ALA A 308 -0.62 -9.55 -14.12
CA ALA A 308 -0.95 -8.15 -14.38
C ALA A 308 -0.49 -7.25 -13.23
N LYS A 309 -0.16 -5.99 -13.56
CA LYS A 309 0.07 -4.91 -12.60
C LYS A 309 -1.04 -3.88 -12.80
N ILE A 310 -1.80 -3.63 -11.76
CA ILE A 310 -2.97 -2.74 -11.74
C ILE A 310 -2.62 -1.54 -10.87
N PRO A 311 -2.55 -0.31 -11.39
CA PRO A 311 -2.23 0.86 -10.59
C PRO A 311 -3.37 1.19 -9.62
N ILE A 312 -3.02 1.64 -8.42
CA ILE A 312 -3.98 2.22 -7.46
C ILE A 312 -4.06 3.72 -7.76
N THR A 313 -5.17 4.14 -8.35
CA THR A 313 -5.35 5.51 -8.88
C THR A 313 -6.36 6.34 -8.11
N ALA A 314 -7.00 5.77 -7.10
CA ALA A 314 -8.09 6.40 -6.37
C ALA A 314 -7.80 6.42 -4.86
N THR A 315 -8.23 7.50 -4.19
CA THR A 315 -8.26 7.57 -2.74
C THR A 315 -9.38 6.68 -2.18
N PRO A 316 -9.32 6.31 -0.89
CA PRO A 316 -10.37 5.52 -0.27
C PRO A 316 -11.78 6.07 -0.45
N THR A 317 -12.79 5.20 -0.44
CA THR A 317 -14.21 5.45 -0.79
C THR A 317 -14.50 5.65 -2.28
N ALA A 318 -13.59 5.22 -3.14
CA ALA A 318 -13.75 5.27 -4.59
C ALA A 318 -13.79 3.87 -5.22
N GLN A 319 -13.90 3.82 -6.54
CA GLN A 319 -13.67 2.61 -7.34
C GLN A 319 -12.50 2.86 -8.29
N ILE A 320 -11.67 1.84 -8.46
CA ILE A 320 -10.55 1.82 -9.41
C ILE A 320 -11.04 1.05 -10.63
N PHE A 321 -11.15 1.73 -11.77
CA PHE A 321 -11.48 1.11 -13.05
C PHE A 321 -10.28 1.23 -13.99
N ASP A 322 -9.86 0.11 -14.57
CA ASP A 322 -8.79 0.09 -15.57
C ASP A 322 -9.12 -0.86 -16.71
N THR A 323 -8.57 -0.57 -17.89
CA THR A 323 -8.83 -1.31 -19.12
C THR A 323 -7.57 -1.44 -19.96
N ARG A 324 -7.63 -2.32 -20.97
CA ARG A 324 -6.58 -2.45 -21.99
C ARG A 324 -6.23 -1.16 -22.75
N ASN A 325 -7.15 -0.18 -22.77
CA ASN A 325 -6.92 1.13 -23.40
C ASN A 325 -6.33 2.14 -22.40
N GLY A 326 -6.27 1.79 -21.11
CA GLY A 326 -5.66 2.54 -20.03
C GLY A 326 -4.30 1.96 -19.65
N PHE A 327 -4.12 1.61 -18.37
CA PHE A 327 -2.83 1.21 -17.83
C PHE A 327 -2.58 -0.31 -17.88
N LEU A 328 -3.59 -1.12 -18.24
CA LEU A 328 -3.43 -2.57 -18.38
C LEU A 328 -2.63 -2.95 -19.64
N GLN A 329 -1.33 -3.16 -19.47
CA GLN A 329 -0.42 -3.49 -20.57
C GLN A 329 -0.13 -5.00 -20.73
N ASN A 330 -0.65 -5.85 -19.85
CA ASN A 330 -0.25 -7.26 -19.82
C ASN A 330 -0.70 -8.06 -21.06
N VAL A 331 0.22 -8.81 -21.66
CA VAL A 331 -0.08 -9.88 -22.63
C VAL A 331 0.81 -11.06 -22.33
N ALA A 332 0.22 -12.15 -21.87
CA ALA A 332 0.94 -13.40 -21.65
C ALA A 332 0.78 -14.28 -22.89
N GLN A 333 1.89 -14.70 -23.49
CA GLN A 333 1.90 -15.61 -24.63
C GLN A 333 2.52 -16.94 -24.22
N TYR A 334 1.95 -18.04 -24.71
CA TYR A 334 2.33 -19.40 -24.33
C TYR A 334 2.86 -20.17 -25.53
N HIS A 335 4.08 -20.67 -25.39
CA HIS A 335 4.76 -21.49 -26.38
C HIS A 335 5.36 -22.72 -25.66
N PRO A 336 4.77 -23.92 -25.81
CA PRO A 336 3.59 -24.24 -26.62
C PRO A 336 2.27 -23.65 -26.07
N PRO A 337 1.20 -23.54 -26.89
CA PRO A 337 -0.13 -23.15 -26.43
C PRO A 337 -0.63 -24.05 -25.29
N ILE A 338 -1.41 -23.49 -24.37
CA ILE A 338 -2.01 -24.24 -23.26
C ILE A 338 -3.08 -25.16 -23.84
N GLN A 339 -2.87 -26.47 -23.70
CA GLN A 339 -3.72 -27.47 -24.33
C GLN A 339 -5.16 -27.44 -23.80
N ASN A 340 -5.33 -27.42 -22.48
CA ASN A 340 -6.63 -27.44 -21.81
C ASN A 340 -6.58 -26.61 -20.53
N LEU A 341 -7.60 -25.80 -20.30
CA LEU A 341 -7.78 -25.02 -19.09
C LEU A 341 -9.24 -25.07 -18.64
N ARG A 342 -9.48 -25.56 -17.43
CA ARG A 342 -10.82 -25.64 -16.83
C ARG A 342 -10.94 -24.92 -15.49
N LYS A 343 -9.85 -24.90 -14.72
CA LYS A 343 -9.78 -24.26 -13.40
C LYS A 343 -8.67 -23.23 -13.42
N ILE A 344 -8.93 -22.05 -12.87
CA ILE A 344 -7.98 -20.95 -12.80
C ILE A 344 -7.96 -20.43 -11.37
N LYS A 345 -6.74 -20.22 -10.85
CA LYS A 345 -6.53 -19.70 -9.51
C LYS A 345 -5.88 -18.33 -9.57
N PHE A 346 -6.45 -17.39 -8.84
CA PHE A 346 -6.06 -15.99 -8.81
C PHE A 346 -5.47 -15.63 -7.45
N LYS A 347 -4.51 -14.69 -7.45
CA LYS A 347 -3.99 -14.06 -6.23
C LYS A 347 -3.81 -12.57 -6.45
N PHE A 348 -4.19 -11.75 -5.48
CA PHE A 348 -4.00 -10.30 -5.49
C PHE A 348 -3.10 -9.89 -4.33
N ARG A 349 -1.97 -9.24 -4.65
CA ARG A 349 -0.97 -8.83 -3.65
C ARG A 349 -0.33 -7.49 -3.98
N TYR A 350 0.30 -6.87 -3.00
CA TYR A 350 1.18 -5.72 -3.18
C TYR A 350 2.59 -6.16 -3.60
N HIS A 351 3.45 -5.17 -3.86
CA HIS A 351 4.83 -5.38 -4.31
C HIS A 351 5.67 -6.15 -3.28
N ASP A 352 5.40 -5.94 -2.00
CA ASP A 352 6.08 -6.62 -0.88
C ASP A 352 5.55 -8.02 -0.57
N GLY A 353 4.59 -8.52 -1.35
CA GLY A 353 4.05 -9.87 -1.18
C GLY A 353 2.81 -9.95 -0.29
N ARG A 354 2.47 -8.89 0.46
CA ARG A 354 1.25 -8.85 1.28
C ARG A 354 0.03 -9.00 0.40
N LEU A 355 -0.94 -9.83 0.82
CA LEU A 355 -2.20 -9.94 0.10
C LEU A 355 -3.00 -8.65 0.24
N VAL A 356 -3.71 -8.29 -0.82
CA VAL A 356 -4.64 -7.17 -0.79
C VAL A 356 -5.80 -7.54 0.12
N ASP A 357 -6.22 -6.60 0.98
CA ASP A 357 -7.46 -6.72 1.71
C ASP A 357 -8.53 -5.87 1.03
N PHE A 358 -9.46 -6.53 0.35
CA PHE A 358 -10.60 -5.87 -0.30
C PHE A 358 -11.74 -5.54 0.67
N ARG A 359 -11.55 -5.82 1.98
CA ARG A 359 -12.53 -5.63 3.04
C ARG A 359 -13.86 -6.30 2.68
N ASP A 360 -14.96 -5.61 2.91
CA ASP A 360 -16.31 -6.10 2.64
C ASP A 360 -16.80 -5.76 1.22
N CYS A 361 -15.90 -5.38 0.32
CA CYS A 361 -16.25 -4.97 -1.04
C CYS A 361 -15.93 -6.08 -2.05
N ASN A 362 -16.91 -6.35 -2.90
CA ASN A 362 -16.73 -7.20 -4.06
C ASN A 362 -16.08 -6.45 -5.21
N PHE A 363 -15.52 -7.20 -6.16
CA PHE A 363 -14.85 -6.68 -7.33
C PHE A 363 -15.04 -7.61 -8.53
N ASN A 364 -14.74 -7.14 -9.73
CA ASN A 364 -14.87 -7.94 -10.94
C ASN A 364 -13.78 -7.65 -11.98
N PHE A 365 -13.54 -8.60 -12.87
CA PHE A 365 -12.58 -8.46 -13.96
C PHE A 365 -12.89 -9.38 -15.14
N THR A 366 -12.37 -9.04 -16.31
CA THR A 366 -12.52 -9.85 -17.53
C THR A 366 -11.17 -10.29 -18.09
N ILE A 367 -11.00 -11.59 -18.32
CA ILE A 367 -9.84 -12.17 -19.00
C ILE A 367 -10.22 -12.51 -20.45
N ALA A 368 -9.36 -12.11 -21.39
CA ALA A 368 -9.40 -12.60 -22.76
C ALA A 368 -8.49 -13.81 -22.92
N PHE A 369 -9.04 -14.90 -23.45
CA PHE A 369 -8.32 -16.09 -23.88
C PHE A 369 -8.33 -16.14 -25.40
N ASN A 370 -7.15 -16.10 -26.00
CA ASN A 370 -7.01 -16.21 -27.46
C ASN A 370 -6.63 -17.67 -27.80
N GLN A 371 -7.55 -18.38 -28.43
CA GLN A 371 -7.46 -19.80 -28.76
C GLN A 371 -7.10 -20.00 -30.22
N LEU A 372 -6.21 -20.95 -30.51
CA LEU A 372 -5.93 -21.38 -31.87
C LEU A 372 -6.95 -22.42 -32.29
N LYS A 373 -7.77 -22.08 -33.27
CA LYS A 373 -8.68 -23.01 -33.94
C LYS A 373 -8.12 -23.35 -35.31
N ASP A 374 -8.11 -24.65 -35.64
CA ASP A 374 -7.75 -25.08 -36.99
C ASP A 374 -8.70 -24.43 -37.99
N GLU A 375 -8.13 -23.71 -38.95
CA GLU A 375 -8.88 -23.09 -40.04
C GLU A 375 -8.59 -23.83 -41.33
N ILE A 376 -9.66 -24.29 -41.99
CA ILE A 376 -9.62 -24.64 -43.41
C ILE A 376 -10.01 -23.36 -44.14
N ALA A 377 -9.18 -22.89 -45.07
CA ALA A 377 -9.50 -21.73 -45.89
C ALA A 377 -10.86 -21.91 -46.58
N ARG A 378 -11.79 -20.99 -46.36
CA ARG A 378 -13.13 -21.01 -46.96
C ARG A 378 -13.49 -19.61 -47.47
N ASP A 379 -13.72 -19.51 -48.77
CA ASP A 379 -14.19 -18.27 -49.42
C ASP A 379 -15.70 -18.13 -49.25
N TYR A 380 -16.14 -17.59 -48.11
CA TYR A 380 -17.54 -17.24 -47.87
C TYR A 380 -17.77 -15.73 -47.98
N ILE A 381 -18.89 -15.34 -48.59
CA ILE A 381 -19.37 -13.96 -48.55
C ILE A 381 -20.15 -13.75 -47.25
N ILE A 382 -19.55 -13.05 -46.29
CA ILE A 382 -20.21 -12.67 -45.04
C ILE A 382 -21.12 -11.47 -45.31
N ARG A 383 -22.42 -11.63 -45.05
CA ARG A 383 -23.36 -10.50 -45.03
C ARG A 383 -23.43 -9.96 -43.60
N VAL A 384 -22.82 -8.80 -43.38
CA VAL A 384 -22.87 -8.11 -42.08
C VAL A 384 -24.16 -7.28 -42.01
N PRO A 385 -25.02 -7.47 -41.00
CA PRO A 385 -26.18 -6.60 -40.79
C PRO A 385 -25.74 -5.15 -40.57
N ALA A 386 -26.52 -4.18 -41.07
CA ALA A 386 -26.16 -2.76 -41.05
C ALA A 386 -25.85 -2.23 -39.63
N GLU A 387 -26.45 -2.83 -38.59
CA GLU A 387 -26.28 -2.48 -37.17
C GLU A 387 -24.86 -2.74 -36.64
N TYR A 388 -24.07 -3.59 -37.31
CA TYR A 388 -22.70 -3.92 -36.90
C TYR A 388 -21.62 -3.11 -37.65
N ASN A 389 -22.02 -2.18 -38.53
CA ASN A 389 -21.13 -1.19 -39.12
C ASN A 389 -21.09 0.05 -38.21
N LEU A 390 -20.33 -0.01 -37.12
CA LEU A 390 -20.03 1.14 -36.26
C LEU A 390 -18.57 1.57 -36.40
#